data_AF-A0A820GZ19-F1
#
_entry.id   AF-A0A820GZ19-F1
#
_cell.length_a   1.000
_cell.length_b   1.000
_cell.length_c   1.000
_cell.angle_alpha   90.00
_cell.angle_beta   90.00
_cell.angle_gamma   90.00
#
_symmetry.space_group_name_H-M   'P 1'
#
loop_
_entity.id
_entity.type
_entity.pdbx_description
1 polymer ?
#
loop_
_entity_poly.entity_id
_entity_poly.type
_entity_poly.pdbx_seq_one_letter_code
_entity_poly.pdbx_strand_id
1 'polypeptide(L)' 'MMSVGRGNLTFRDRVDAGWQLAAHPLLQKIKSLPLHLKNSFIVISLPRGGTVVGDEIAKQLNIT' A
#
# COMPACT_ATOMS: atom_id res chain seq x y z
N MET A 1 8.48 1.72 -29.04
CA MET A 1 8.76 2.64 -27.92
C MET A 1 7.57 2.61 -26.98
N MET A 2 7.61 1.81 -25.91
CA MET A 2 6.56 1.83 -24.89
C MET A 2 6.83 3.01 -23.95
N SER A 3 6.02 4.06 -24.09
CA SER A 3 5.91 5.10 -23.08
C SER A 3 5.42 4.41 -21.79
N VAL A 4 6.27 4.37 -20.77
CA VAL A 4 5.82 4.05 -19.41
C VAL A 4 4.99 5.25 -18.99
N GLY A 5 3.71 5.22 -19.36
CA GLY A 5 2.77 6.24 -18.97
C GLY A 5 2.84 6.37 -17.45
N ARG A 6 3.31 7.51 -16.96
CA ARG A 6 2.92 7.98 -15.64
C ARG A 6 1.43 8.26 -15.73
N GLY A 7 0.61 7.20 -15.67
CA GLY A 7 -0.81 7.34 -15.47
C GLY A 7 -0.95 8.16 -14.19
N ASN A 8 -1.56 9.33 -14.28
CA ASN A 8 -1.95 10.06 -13.08
C ASN A 8 -2.83 9.11 -12.28
N LEU A 9 -2.30 8.59 -11.17
CA LEU A 9 -3.09 7.84 -10.20
C LEU A 9 -4.02 8.86 -9.55
N THR A 10 -5.19 9.05 -10.15
CA THR A 10 -6.27 9.83 -9.55
C THR A 10 -6.98 8.93 -8.58
N PHE A 11 -6.86 9.25 -7.29
CA PHE A 11 -7.59 8.57 -6.23
C PHE A 11 -8.91 9.30 -5.99
N ARG A 12 -9.99 8.54 -5.82
CA ARG A 12 -11.30 9.11 -5.48
C ARG A 12 -11.28 9.72 -4.07
N ASP A 13 -10.64 9.02 -3.14
CA ASP A 13 -10.47 9.42 -1.74
C ASP A 13 -9.25 8.70 -1.12
N ARG A 14 -9.07 8.87 0.20
CA ARG A 14 -7.93 8.28 0.93
C ARG A 14 -8.05 6.76 1.11
N VAL A 15 -9.26 6.21 1.08
CA VAL A 15 -9.49 4.76 1.21
C VAL A 15 -9.15 4.07 -0.11
N ASP A 16 -9.62 4.63 -1.23
CA ASP A 16 -9.27 4.19 -2.58
C ASP A 16 -7.75 4.25 -2.82
N ALA A 17 -7.09 5.31 -2.35
CA ALA A 17 -5.64 5.40 -2.38
C ALA A 17 -4.96 4.25 -1.61
N GLY A 18 -5.48 3.89 -0.44
CA GLY A 18 -4.98 2.75 0.36
C GLY A 18 -5.18 1.40 -0.35
N TRP A 19 -6.35 1.18 -0.94
CA TRP A 19 -6.67 -0.02 -1.73
C TRP A 19 -5.71 -0.18 -2.93
N GLN A 20 -5.57 0.87 -3.73
CA GLN A 20 -4.71 0.84 -4.91
C GLN A 20 -3.23 0.65 -4.52
N LEU A 21 -2.81 1.25 -3.40
CA LEU A 21 -1.44 1.11 -2.91
C LEU A 21 -1.17 -0.29 -2.34
N ALA A 22 -2.13 -0.91 -1.66
CA ALA A 22 -2.03 -2.29 -1.20
C ALA A 22 -1.95 -3.29 -2.36
N ALA A 23 -2.69 -3.04 -3.44
CA ALA A 23 -2.63 -3.83 -4.68
C ALA A 23 -1.38 -3.54 -5.54
N HIS A 24 -0.60 -2.51 -5.20
CA HIS A 24 0.51 -2.06 -6.03
C HIS A 24 1.61 -3.14 -6.14
N PRO A 25 2.15 -3.41 -7.35
CA PRO A 25 3.14 -4.47 -7.56
C PRO A 25 4.39 -4.36 -6.68
N LEU A 26 4.82 -3.15 -6.33
CA LEU A 26 5.95 -2.95 -5.41
C LEU A 26 5.66 -3.47 -4.00
N LEU A 27 4.45 -3.24 -3.50
CA LEU A 27 4.07 -3.66 -2.16
C LEU A 27 3.84 -5.17 -2.10
N GLN A 28 3.32 -5.76 -3.19
CA GLN A 28 3.26 -7.21 -3.38
C GLN A 28 4.66 -7.85 -3.44
N LYS A 29 5.63 -7.20 -4.10
CA LYS A 29 7.04 -7.65 -4.09
C LYS A 29 7.62 -7.65 -2.68
N ILE A 30 7.38 -6.61 -1.89
CA ILE A 30 7.83 -6.54 -0.49
C ILE A 30 7.23 -7.67 0.34
N LYS A 31 5.94 -7.99 0.14
CA LYS A 31 5.27 -9.13 0.81
C LYS A 31 5.90 -10.48 0.44
N SER A 32 6.38 -10.63 -0.79
CA SER A 32 7.01 -11.86 -1.27
C SER A 32 8.48 -12.02 -0.85
N LEU A 33 9.09 -11.02 -0.22
CA LEU A 33 10.45 -11.16 0.31
C LEU A 33 10.44 -12.22 1.42
N PRO A 34 11.45 -13.11 1.50
CA PRO A 34 11.55 -14.17 2.50
C PRO A 34 11.98 -13.61 3.87
N LEU A 35 11.28 -12.59 4.35
CA LEU A 35 11.33 -12.11 5.72
C LEU A 35 10.47 -13.07 6.55
N HIS A 36 11.10 -14.16 6.96
CA HIS A 36 10.54 -15.34 7.63
C HIS A 36 9.94 -15.10 9.02
N LEU A 37 9.03 -14.15 9.19
CA LEU A 37 8.32 -13.96 10.44
C LEU A 37 6.86 -13.62 10.14
N LYS A 38 5.95 -14.54 10.50
CA LYS A 38 4.51 -14.26 10.60
C LYS A 38 4.36 -12.96 11.39
N ASN A 39 3.69 -11.95 10.83
CA ASN A 39 3.41 -10.63 11.44
C ASN A 39 4.53 -9.57 11.39
N SER A 40 5.43 -9.59 10.40
CA SER A 40 6.62 -8.69 10.37
C SER A 40 6.41 -7.28 9.84
N PHE A 41 5.25 -6.95 9.30
CA PHE A 41 5.06 -5.66 8.65
C PHE A 41 4.41 -4.68 9.62
N ILE A 42 5.05 -3.53 9.80
CA ILE A 42 4.49 -2.38 10.52
C ILE A 42 4.19 -1.32 9.47
N VAL A 43 2.94 -0.85 9.43
CA VAL A 43 2.57 0.28 8.59
C VAL A 43 2.74 1.56 9.40
N ILE A 44 3.69 2.41 9.00
CA ILE A 44 3.95 3.70 9.65
C ILE A 44 3.33 4.79 8.79
N SER A 45 2.30 5.43 9.32
CA SER A 45 1.59 6.52 8.66
C SER A 45 2.03 7.88 9.12
N LEU A 46 2.21 8.81 8.19
CA LEU A 46 2.34 10.22 8.50
C LEU A 46 0.96 10.81 8.91
N PRO A 47 0.91 11.68 9.94
CA PRO A 47 -0.35 12.16 10.48
C PRO A 47 -1.22 12.94 9.49
N ARG A 48 -2.52 13.04 9.80
CA ARG A 48 -3.62 13.66 9.02
C ARG A 48 -4.08 12.81 7.83
N GLY A 49 -3.39 12.91 6.70
CA GLY A 49 -3.80 12.28 5.45
C GLY A 49 -3.33 10.83 5.31
N GLY A 50 -2.15 10.53 5.87
CA GLY A 50 -1.53 9.21 5.75
C GLY A 50 -2.08 8.17 6.71
N THR A 51 -2.77 8.56 7.78
CA THR A 51 -3.38 7.62 8.75
C THR A 51 -4.46 6.78 8.08
N VAL A 52 -5.44 7.41 7.40
CA VAL A 52 -6.53 6.70 6.71
C VAL A 52 -6.00 5.76 5.62
N VAL A 53 -4.99 6.22 4.86
CA VAL A 53 -4.36 5.40 3.80
C VAL A 53 -3.64 4.20 4.41
N GLY A 54 -2.88 4.40 5.48
CA GLY A 54 -2.14 3.33 6.12
C GLY A 54 -3.01 2.34 6.89
N ASP A 55 -4.08 2.79 7.53
CA ASP A 55 -5.07 1.91 8.16
C ASP A 55 -5.68 0.95 7.12
N GLU A 56 -5.98 1.46 5.93
CA GLU A 56 -6.52 0.62 4.86
C GLU A 56 -5.49 -0.37 4.32
N ILE A 57 -4.22 0.03 4.18
CA ILE A 57 -3.14 -0.91 3.81
C ILE A 57 -2.96 -1.98 4.88
N ALA A 58 -2.99 -1.62 6.17
CA ALA A 58 -2.82 -2.55 7.28
C ALA A 58 -3.93 -3.62 7.29
N LYS A 59 -5.17 -3.23 7.04
CA LYS A 59 -6.31 -4.16 6.87
C LYS A 59 -6.09 -5.12 5.71
N GLN A 60 -5.71 -4.61 4.53
CA GLN A 60 -5.47 -5.44 3.33
C GLN A 60 -4.32 -6.43 3.52
N LEU A 61 -3.36 -6.10 4.38
CA LEU A 61 -2.23 -6.96 4.72
C LEU A 61 -2.49 -7.91 5.91
N ASN A 62 -3.67 -7.84 6.54
CA ASN A 62 -4.02 -8.59 7.77
C ASN A 62 -3.00 -8.38 8.90
N ILE A 63 -2.55 -7.13 9.11
CA ILE A 63 -1.58 -6.77 10.16
C ILE A 63 -2.27 -6.37 11.48
N THR A 64 -3.54 -5.97 11.41
CA THR A 64 -4.41 -5.55 12.53
C THR A 64 -5.30 -6.66 13.05
#